data_AF-A0A3M8PED4-F1
#
_entry.id   AF-A0A3M8PED4-F1
#
_cell.length_a   1.000
_cell.length_b   1.000
_cell.length_c   1.000
_cell.angle_alpha   90.00
_cell.angle_beta   90.00
_cell.angle_gamma   90.00
#
_symmetry.space_group_name_H-M   'P 1'
#
loop_
_entity.id
_entity.type
_entity.pdbx_description
1 polymer ?
#
loop_
_entity_poly.entity_id
_entity_poly.type
_entity_poly.pdbx_seq_one_letter_code
_entity_poly.pdbx_strand_id
1 'polypeptide(L)' 'MDDKNKVEETYMSRQERERIGRQTNAGFARVERMEVEQGADDIPTGEVAQELSEEEIRRRVGEGNYSSAKDDRQTNSINS' A
#
# COMPACT_ATOMS: atom_id res chain seq x y z
N MET A 1 24.08 31.33 -5.01
CA MET A 1 23.35 30.18 -5.59
C MET A 1 22.16 29.96 -4.69
N ASP A 2 21.06 30.64 -4.97
CA ASP A 2 19.84 30.57 -4.17
C ASP A 2 19.02 29.36 -4.63
N ASP A 3 19.07 28.28 -3.85
CA ASP A 3 18.12 27.18 -3.96
C ASP A 3 16.75 27.67 -3.46
N LYS A 4 16.01 28.34 -4.34
CA LYS A 4 14.57 28.56 -4.18
C LYS A 4 13.87 27.23 -4.43
N ASN A 5 13.89 26.39 -3.40
CA ASN A 5 13.20 25.12 -3.36
C ASN A 5 11.69 25.36 -3.59
N LYS A 6 11.16 24.62 -4.56
CA LYS A 6 9.83 24.78 -5.14
C LYS A 6 8.73 24.61 -4.09
N VAL A 7 7.83 25.57 -4.02
CA VAL A 7 6.50 25.32 -3.46
C VAL A 7 5.51 25.43 -4.61
N GLU A 8 5.34 24.35 -5.37
CA GLU A 8 4.21 24.22 -6.28
C GLU A 8 2.97 23.83 -5.47
N GLU A 9 2.46 24.77 -4.68
CA GLU A 9 1.13 24.64 -4.10
C GLU A 9 0.10 25.00 -5.18
N THR A 10 -0.22 24.03 -6.03
CA THR A 10 -1.33 24.13 -6.98
C THR A 10 -2.64 23.80 -6.29
N TYR A 11 -3.25 24.78 -5.64
CA TYR A 11 -4.60 24.63 -5.12
C TYR A 11 -5.60 24.59 -6.27
N MET A 12 -6.23 23.42 -6.49
CA MET A 12 -7.35 23.33 -7.42
C MET A 12 -8.45 24.32 -7.02
N SER A 13 -9.04 24.99 -8.00
CA SER A 13 -10.16 25.90 -7.76
C SER A 13 -11.32 25.17 -7.07
N ARG A 14 -12.14 25.90 -6.31
CA ARG A 14 -13.32 25.32 -5.66
C ARG A 14 -14.23 24.58 -6.65
N GLN A 15 -14.42 25.16 -7.83
CA GLN A 15 -15.24 24.57 -8.89
C GLN A 15 -14.65 23.27 -9.43
N GLU A 16 -13.32 23.23 -9.62
CA GLU A 16 -12.60 22.04 -10.05
C GLU A 16 -12.75 20.92 -9.01
N ARG A 17 -12.60 21.24 -7.72
CA ARG A 17 -12.75 20.29 -6.62
C ARG A 17 -14.17 19.72 -6.55
N GLU A 18 -15.19 20.56 -6.68
CA GLU A 18 -16.59 20.12 -6.69
C GLU A 18 -16.91 19.26 -7.91
N ARG A 19 -16.35 19.58 -9.09
CA ARG A 19 -16.49 18.77 -10.30
C ARG A 19 -15.90 17.37 -10.10
N ILE A 20 -14.67 17.29 -9.59
CA ILE A 20 -14.00 16.02 -9.30
C ILE A 20 -14.81 15.22 -8.27
N GLY A 21 -15.21 15.86 -7.17
CA GLY A 21 -16.02 15.20 -6.13
C GLY A 21 -17.30 14.57 -6.67
N ARG A 22 -18.02 15.26 -7.57
CA ARG A 22 -19.21 14.70 -8.23
C ARG A 22 -18.89 13.51 -9.12
N GLN A 23 -17.81 13.59 -9.91
CA GLN A 23 -17.38 12.51 -10.79
C GLN A 23 -16.95 11.27 -9.99
N THR A 24 -16.16 11.47 -8.94
CA THR A 24 -15.70 10.42 -8.03
C THR A 24 -16.88 9.75 -7.33
N ASN A 25 -17.81 10.53 -6.76
CA ASN A 25 -18.99 9.99 -6.09
C ASN A 25 -19.88 9.16 -7.04
N ALA A 26 -20.06 9.61 -8.28
CA ALA A 26 -20.79 8.85 -9.29
C ALA A 26 -20.10 7.53 -9.68
N GLY A 27 -18.76 7.52 -9.69
CA GLY A 27 -17.96 6.31 -9.90
C GLY A 27 -18.13 5.30 -8.76
N PHE A 28 -18.02 5.75 -7.51
CA PHE A 28 -18.21 4.87 -6.35
C PHE A 28 -19.64 4.31 -6.27
N ALA A 29 -20.66 5.15 -6.45
CA ALA A 29 -22.05 4.70 -6.45
C ALA A 29 -22.35 3.66 -7.56
N ARG A 30 -21.58 3.67 -8.65
CA ARG A 30 -21.67 2.64 -9.70
C ARG A 30 -21.09 1.31 -9.22
N VAL A 31 -19.91 1.33 -8.62
CA VAL A 31 -19.22 0.11 -8.15
C VAL A 31 -19.92 -0.50 -6.93
N GLU A 32 -20.39 0.31 -5.99
CA GLU A 32 -21.11 -0.18 -4.79
C GLU A 32 -22.42 -0.92 -5.11
N ARG A 33 -23.05 -0.60 -6.24
CA ARG A 33 -24.30 -1.23 -6.69
C ARG A 33 -24.09 -2.39 -7.66
N MET A 34 -22.85 -2.65 -8.05
CA MET A 34 -22.56 -3.82 -8.87
C MET A 34 -22.66 -5.05 -7.98
N GLU A 35 -23.59 -5.93 -8.32
CA GLU A 35 -23.66 -7.27 -7.75
C GLU A 35 -22.38 -8.00 -8.18
N VAL A 36 -21.52 -8.29 -7.20
CA VAL A 36 -20.34 -9.11 -7.41
C VAL A 36 -20.76 -10.58 -7.40
N GLU A 37 -20.14 -11.38 -8.25
CA GLU A 37 -20.40 -12.82 -8.32
C GLU A 37 -20.13 -13.46 -6.94
N GLN A 38 -20.92 -14.47 -6.57
CA GLN A 38 -20.70 -15.20 -5.33
C GLN A 38 -19.29 -15.79 -5.32
N GLY A 39 -18.48 -15.42 -4.32
CA GLY A 39 -17.06 -15.81 -4.24
C GLY A 39 -16.07 -14.83 -4.88
N ALA A 40 -16.50 -13.65 -5.36
CA ALA A 40 -15.58 -12.62 -5.86
C ALA A 40 -14.61 -12.10 -4.78
N ASP A 41 -14.98 -12.23 -3.51
CA ASP A 41 -14.15 -11.92 -2.34
C ASP A 41 -13.46 -13.15 -1.73
N ASP A 42 -13.60 -14.35 -2.32
CA ASP A 42 -12.88 -15.54 -1.86
C ASP A 42 -11.40 -15.37 -2.20
N ILE A 43 -10.65 -14.80 -1.26
CA ILE A 43 -9.20 -14.90 -1.27
C ILE A 43 -8.89 -16.40 -1.14
N PRO A 44 -8.21 -17.03 -2.11
CA PRO A 44 -7.87 -18.44 -2.00
C PRO A 44 -6.92 -18.61 -0.81
N THR A 45 -7.48 -19.02 0.34
CA THR A 45 -6.75 -19.38 1.55
C THR A 45 -6.21 -20.80 1.40
N GLY A 46 -5.42 -21.02 0.34
CA GLY A 46 -4.68 -22.26 0.18
C GLY A 46 -3.72 -22.49 1.35
N GLU A 47 -3.10 -23.66 1.40
CA GLU A 47 -2.08 -23.95 2.41
C GLU A 47 -1.03 -22.84 2.41
N VAL A 48 -0.93 -22.12 3.55
CA VAL A 48 0.14 -21.15 3.76
C VAL A 48 1.44 -21.92 3.64
N ALA A 49 2.36 -21.43 2.80
CA ALA A 49 3.66 -22.07 2.62
C ALA A 49 4.30 -22.31 4.00
N GLN A 50 4.85 -23.51 4.19
CA GLN A 50 5.49 -23.88 5.45
C GLN A 50 6.56 -22.85 5.82
N GLU A 51 6.63 -22.51 7.10
CA GLU A 51 7.68 -21.62 7.61
C GLU A 51 9.05 -22.18 7.25
N LEU A 52 9.88 -21.33 6.64
CA LEU A 52 11.24 -21.72 6.26
C LEU A 52 12.11 -21.82 7.52
N SER A 53 13.02 -22.80 7.55
CA SER A 53 14.03 -22.86 8.61
C SER A 53 14.95 -21.63 8.52
N GLU A 54 15.52 -21.23 9.66
CA GLU A 54 16.46 -20.12 9.71
C GLU A 54 17.66 -20.29 8.78
N GLU A 55 18.10 -21.53 8.58
CA GLU A 55 19.19 -21.87 7.66
C GLU A 55 18.79 -21.62 6.21
N GLU A 56 17.57 -22.01 5.83
CA GLU A 56 17.04 -21.78 4.48
C GLU A 56 16.81 -20.28 4.23
N ILE A 57 16.33 -19.55 5.23
CA ILE A 57 16.22 -18.08 5.14
C ILE A 57 17.61 -17.47 4.94
N ARG A 58 18.60 -17.85 5.77
CA ARG A 58 20.00 -17.39 5.66
C ARG A 58 20.58 -17.67 4.27
N ARG A 59 20.34 -18.86 3.72
CA ARG A 59 20.79 -19.24 2.37
C ARG A 59 20.18 -18.36 1.28
N ARG A 60 18.90 -17.99 1.41
CA ARG A 60 18.18 -17.18 0.41
C ARG A 60 18.54 -15.70 0.46
N VAL A 61 18.55 -15.11 1.65
CA VAL A 61 18.73 -13.65 1.81
C VAL A 61 20.19 -13.24 2.01
N GLY A 62 21.05 -14.19 2.37
CA GLY A 62 22.45 -13.95 2.72
C GLY A 62 22.63 -13.56 4.18
N GLU A 63 23.81 -13.87 4.75
CA GLU A 63 24.11 -13.69 6.18
C GLU A 63 23.97 -12.24 6.65
N GLY A 64 24.52 -11.28 5.89
CA GLY A 64 24.45 -9.86 6.25
C GLY A 64 23.02 -9.31 6.30
N ASN A 65 22.17 -9.68 5.33
CA ASN A 65 20.77 -9.26 5.34
C ASN A 65 19.98 -9.96 6.47
N TYR A 66 20.26 -11.24 6.71
CA TYR A 66 19.62 -12.00 7.78
C TYR A 66 19.92 -11.40 9.16
N SER A 67 21.18 -11.06 9.43
CA SER A 67 21.58 -10.43 10.69
C SER A 67 21.01 -9.03 10.83
N SER A 68 21.08 -8.21 9.79
CA SER A 68 20.55 -6.84 9.83
C SER A 68 19.05 -6.83 10.05
N ALA A 69 18.28 -7.70 9.41
CA ALA A 69 16.83 -7.78 9.60
C ALA A 69 16.41 -8.25 11.02
N LYS A 70 17.24 -9.05 11.70
CA LYS A 70 17.00 -9.47 13.10
C LYS A 70 17.25 -8.33 14.09
N ASP A 71 18.21 -7.48 13.81
CA ASP A 71 18.59 -6.33 14.66
C ASP A 71 17.85 -5.04 14.29
N ASP A 72 17.19 -5.01 13.13
CA ASP A 72 16.39 -3.88 12.70
C ASP A 72 15.16 -3.80 13.60
N ARG A 73 15.30 -3.04 14.69
CA ARG A 73 14.20 -2.58 15.55
C ARG A 73 13.30 -1.61 14.79
N GLN A 74 12.95 -1.91 13.54
CA GLN A 74 11.91 -1.18 12.82
C GLN A 74 10.64 -1.38 13.61
N THR A 75 10.36 -0.39 14.45
CA THR A 75 9.03 -0.08 14.92
C THR A 75 8.17 0.00 13.68
N ASN A 76 7.35 -1.03 13.44
CA ASN A 76 6.25 -0.99 12.50
C ASN A 76 5.24 0.06 12.99
N SER A 77 5.56 1.34 12.81
CA SER A 77 4.63 2.42 13.01
C SER A 77 4.83 3.44 11.90
N ILE A 78 4.06 3.25 10.83
CA ILE A 78 3.82 4.28 9.82
C ILE A 78 2.73 5.26 10.34
N ASN A 79 2.11 4.97 11.50
CA ASN A 79 1.04 5.78 12.11
C ASN A 79 1.15 5.80 13.65
N SER A 80 2.19 6.44 14.19
CA SER A 80 2.18 6.91 15.59
C SER A 80 1.76 8.37 15.64
#